data_AF-A0A7Z9MHD0-F1
#
_entry.id   AF-A0A7Z9MHD0-F1
#
_cell.length_a   1.000
_cell.length_b   1.000
_cell.length_c   1.000
_cell.angle_alpha   90.00
_cell.angle_beta   90.00
_cell.angle_gamma   90.00
#
_symmetry.space_group_name_H-M   'P 1'
#
loop_
_entity.id
_entity.type
_entity.pdbx_description
1 polymer ?
#
loop_
_entity_poly.entity_id
_entity_poly.type
_entity_poly.pdbx_seq_one_letter_code
_entity_poly.pdbx_strand_id
1 'polypeptide(L)'
;YFDIPGVSGIEKAENGFNPETFAIGILLAIIVGSVIIGGIKRIGSVASKLVPFMCGLYLIAGIVVLLMNISAIPAIIMDIFKYGLGFGDASAGGAFIGGTFGYAMMWGIKRALFSSEAGQGSAPVAHAAAKCKEPVREGIVAGIGPFVDTLVVCTVTALIILATGAWNRGAEASFADDAPVALTLDGDAWHLSTPVLPHKNEEAKKINQVEEGTTGWSLNDSVFMMAHANTSEDTGTNIQRIEGTVVNGDAGELAVKWKTIGLEEDEDGNTVPVTLVSNGIWTNYPGASLTAHAFDRSIPGLGKWLVVIACWLFAISTMISWSYYGEQGVIYIFGKEGAVSVFAVTFYRLAYTVLVAVSTIGFIETDAELDMWTTLGLGAMLVANIPIMWVYGPKAMRAYHEYIGKLKRGEFKQNSE
;
A
#
# COMPACT_ATOMS: atom_id res chain seq x y z
N TYR A 1 6.57 1.58 -8.21
CA TYR A 1 6.24 0.58 -7.16
C TYR A 1 6.11 -0.86 -7.66
N PHE A 2 6.70 -1.22 -8.82
CA PHE A 2 6.84 -2.64 -9.21
C PHE A 2 8.17 -3.24 -8.74
N ASP A 3 8.89 -2.54 -7.87
CA ASP A 3 10.10 -3.06 -7.26
C ASP A 3 9.74 -3.99 -6.10
N ILE A 4 9.70 -5.29 -6.40
CA ILE A 4 9.68 -6.33 -5.37
C ILE A 4 11.12 -6.84 -5.30
N PRO A 5 11.85 -6.58 -4.21
CA PRO A 5 13.24 -7.01 -4.04
C PRO A 5 13.38 -8.49 -4.39
N GLY A 6 14.29 -8.80 -5.33
CA GLY A 6 14.56 -10.15 -5.81
C GLY A 6 13.68 -10.68 -6.96
N VAL A 7 12.67 -9.94 -7.45
CA VAL A 7 11.88 -10.26 -8.66
C VAL A 7 12.19 -9.30 -9.80
N SER A 8 12.31 -8.01 -9.48
CA SER A 8 12.68 -6.96 -10.42
C SER A 8 14.15 -6.63 -10.24
N GLY A 9 15.01 -7.10 -11.15
CA GLY A 9 16.37 -6.56 -11.30
C GLY A 9 16.36 -5.18 -11.98
N ILE A 10 15.30 -4.40 -11.78
CA ILE A 10 14.98 -3.19 -12.54
C ILE A 10 15.91 -2.09 -12.02
N GLU A 11 16.97 -1.82 -12.78
CA GLU A 11 17.94 -0.79 -12.44
C GLU A 11 17.27 0.60 -12.53
N LYS A 12 17.25 1.37 -11.44
CA LYS A 12 16.80 2.76 -11.50
C LYS A 12 17.80 3.54 -12.35
N ALA A 13 17.44 3.82 -13.61
CA ALA A 13 18.25 4.68 -14.46
C ALA A 13 18.36 6.07 -13.83
N GLU A 14 19.55 6.69 -13.90
CA GLU A 14 19.81 8.03 -13.32
C GLU A 14 18.87 9.14 -13.85
N ASN A 15 18.20 8.89 -14.98
CA ASN A 15 17.25 9.80 -15.60
C ASN A 15 15.76 9.53 -15.23
N GLY A 16 15.49 8.68 -14.24
CA GLY A 16 14.14 8.31 -13.79
C GLY A 16 13.37 7.36 -14.72
N PHE A 17 13.71 7.32 -16.01
CA PHE A 17 13.07 6.43 -16.99
C PHE A 17 13.70 5.03 -17.01
N ASN A 18 12.90 4.00 -16.68
CA ASN A 18 13.28 2.61 -16.85
C ASN A 18 12.48 1.93 -17.99
N PRO A 19 13.13 1.40 -19.04
CA PRO A 19 12.46 0.73 -20.17
C PRO A 19 11.62 -0.50 -19.79
N GLU A 20 12.05 -1.29 -18.80
CA GLU A 20 11.35 -2.49 -18.34
C GLU A 20 10.06 -2.13 -17.58
N THR A 21 10.15 -1.15 -16.69
CA THR A 21 8.99 -0.60 -15.97
C THR A 21 7.99 0.02 -16.94
N PHE A 22 8.47 0.70 -17.97
CA PHE A 22 7.62 1.25 -19.02
C PHE A 22 6.95 0.16 -19.87
N ALA A 23 7.66 -0.92 -20.20
CA ALA A 23 7.08 -2.07 -20.90
C ALA A 23 5.97 -2.74 -20.08
N ILE A 24 6.16 -2.86 -18.75
CA ILE A 24 5.12 -3.31 -17.81
C ILE A 24 3.91 -2.37 -17.85
N GLY A 25 4.14 -1.05 -17.86
CA GLY A 25 3.07 -0.05 -18.00
C GLY A 25 2.28 -0.17 -19.29
N ILE A 26 2.95 -0.43 -20.42
CA ILE A 26 2.30 -0.69 -21.71
C ILE A 26 1.46 -1.96 -21.64
N LEU A 27 1.98 -3.05 -21.05
CA LEU A 27 1.24 -4.29 -20.90
C LEU A 27 -0.03 -4.08 -20.06
N LEU A 28 0.08 -3.37 -18.92
CA LEU A 28 -1.06 -3.00 -18.09
C LEU A 28 -2.08 -2.16 -18.86
N ALA A 29 -1.61 -1.17 -19.62
CA ALA A 29 -2.47 -0.33 -20.45
C ALA A 29 -3.22 -1.16 -21.49
N ILE A 30 -2.59 -2.11 -22.16
CA ILE A 30 -3.25 -3.01 -23.11
C ILE A 30 -4.31 -3.86 -22.42
N ILE A 31 -3.98 -4.46 -21.26
CA ILE A 31 -4.91 -5.31 -20.50
C ILE A 31 -6.12 -4.49 -20.05
N VAL A 32 -5.90 -3.38 -19.34
CA VAL A 32 -6.97 -2.51 -18.83
C VAL A 32 -7.77 -1.91 -19.99
N GLY A 33 -7.09 -1.37 -21.00
CA GLY A 33 -7.66 -0.81 -22.23
C GLY A 33 -8.61 -1.78 -22.91
N SER A 34 -8.20 -3.05 -23.05
CA SER A 34 -9.03 -4.09 -23.65
C SER A 34 -10.36 -4.29 -22.91
N VAL A 35 -10.39 -4.09 -21.59
CA VAL A 35 -11.59 -4.23 -20.76
C VAL A 35 -12.45 -2.97 -20.84
N ILE A 36 -11.87 -1.79 -20.61
CA ILE A 36 -12.62 -0.54 -20.48
C ILE A 36 -13.24 -0.08 -21.80
N ILE A 37 -12.59 -0.35 -22.95
CA ILE A 37 -13.12 0.01 -24.28
C ILE A 37 -14.44 -0.73 -24.55
N GLY A 38 -14.62 -1.93 -23.99
CA GLY A 38 -15.86 -2.71 -24.10
C GLY A 38 -17.04 -2.18 -23.25
N GLY A 39 -16.83 -1.14 -22.45
CA GLY A 39 -17.86 -0.51 -21.62
C GLY A 39 -18.37 -1.39 -20.48
N ILE A 40 -19.44 -0.93 -19.82
CA ILE A 40 -19.91 -1.47 -18.52
C ILE A 40 -20.22 -2.98 -18.52
N LYS A 41 -20.75 -3.53 -19.62
CA LYS A 41 -21.06 -4.97 -19.69
C LYS A 41 -19.79 -5.82 -19.63
N ARG A 42 -18.72 -5.39 -20.32
CA ARG A 42 -17.43 -6.09 -20.31
C ARG A 42 -16.73 -5.91 -18.97
N ILE A 43 -16.74 -4.68 -18.45
CA ILE A 43 -16.22 -4.35 -17.12
C ILE A 43 -16.84 -5.27 -16.06
N GLY A 44 -18.17 -5.36 -15.99
CA GLY A 44 -18.87 -6.23 -15.04
C GLY A 44 -18.57 -7.72 -15.25
N SER A 45 -18.48 -8.18 -16.51
CA SER A 45 -18.14 -9.59 -16.81
C SER A 45 -16.71 -9.96 -16.40
N VAL A 46 -15.77 -9.03 -16.45
CA VAL A 46 -14.38 -9.26 -16.02
C VAL A 46 -14.29 -9.17 -14.50
N ALA A 47 -14.82 -8.09 -13.90
CA ALA A 47 -14.79 -7.87 -12.46
C ALA A 47 -15.45 -9.03 -11.68
N SER A 48 -16.60 -9.53 -12.14
CA SER A 48 -17.30 -10.66 -11.49
C SER A 48 -16.51 -11.97 -11.45
N LYS A 49 -15.51 -12.15 -12.32
CA LYS A 49 -14.63 -13.33 -12.31
C LYS A 49 -13.31 -13.03 -11.60
N LEU A 50 -12.76 -11.85 -11.84
CA LEU A 50 -11.46 -11.44 -11.36
C LEU A 50 -11.46 -11.18 -9.85
N VAL A 51 -12.50 -10.51 -9.32
CA VAL A 51 -12.59 -10.16 -7.89
C VAL A 51 -12.67 -11.40 -6.98
N PRO A 52 -13.55 -12.39 -7.22
CA PRO A 52 -13.58 -13.60 -6.40
C PRO A 52 -12.29 -14.40 -6.50
N PHE A 53 -11.67 -14.44 -7.69
CA PHE A 53 -10.42 -15.15 -7.90
C PHE A 53 -9.25 -14.52 -7.11
N MET A 54 -9.07 -13.20 -7.22
CA MET A 54 -7.96 -12.51 -6.54
C MET A 54 -8.11 -12.56 -5.01
N CYS A 55 -9.34 -12.37 -4.49
CA CYS A 55 -9.61 -12.49 -3.06
C CYS A 55 -9.43 -13.93 -2.58
N GLY A 56 -9.93 -14.93 -3.32
CA GLY A 56 -9.78 -16.33 -2.98
C GLY A 56 -8.32 -16.76 -2.92
N LEU A 57 -7.56 -16.44 -3.96
CA LEU A 57 -6.11 -16.73 -4.03
C LEU A 57 -5.35 -16.13 -2.84
N TYR A 58 -5.61 -14.85 -2.53
CA TYR A 58 -4.93 -14.17 -1.43
C TYR A 58 -5.35 -14.72 -0.05
N LEU A 59 -6.65 -14.90 0.18
CA LEU A 59 -7.18 -15.37 1.46
C LEU A 59 -6.79 -16.82 1.76
N ILE A 60 -6.80 -17.71 0.76
CA ILE A 60 -6.37 -19.10 0.96
C ILE A 60 -4.91 -19.14 1.42
N ALA A 61 -4.02 -18.43 0.71
CA ALA A 61 -2.61 -18.39 1.09
C ALA A 61 -2.40 -17.71 2.46
N GLY A 62 -3.14 -16.63 2.73
CA GLY A 62 -3.09 -15.95 4.01
C GLY A 62 -3.54 -16.82 5.18
N ILE A 63 -4.64 -17.57 5.02
CA ILE A 63 -5.13 -18.51 6.02
C ILE A 63 -4.10 -19.61 6.29
N VAL A 64 -3.44 -20.15 5.26
CA VAL A 64 -2.38 -21.16 5.45
C VAL A 64 -1.26 -20.61 6.34
N VAL A 65 -0.77 -19.41 6.06
CA VAL A 65 0.27 -18.75 6.87
C VAL A 65 -0.20 -18.47 8.30
N LEU A 66 -1.44 -18.02 8.48
CA LEU A 66 -2.01 -17.78 9.80
C LEU A 66 -2.17 -19.08 10.60
N LEU A 67 -2.55 -20.18 9.96
CA LEU A 67 -2.62 -21.50 10.61
C LEU A 67 -1.24 -21.99 11.07
N MET A 68 -0.18 -21.70 10.32
CA MET A 68 1.20 -22.00 10.72
C MET A 68 1.66 -21.19 11.94
N ASN A 69 1.06 -20.01 12.16
CA ASN A 69 1.39 -19.09 13.26
C ASN A 69 0.24 -18.96 14.27
N ILE A 70 -0.64 -19.96 14.38
CA ILE A 70 -1.90 -19.87 15.11
C ILE A 70 -1.72 -19.54 16.60
N SER A 71 -0.62 -19.97 17.21
CA SER A 71 -0.31 -19.72 18.61
C SER A 71 -0.04 -18.24 18.92
N ALA A 72 0.41 -17.46 17.93
CA ALA A 72 0.71 -16.03 18.10
C ALA A 72 -0.54 -15.15 17.96
N ILE A 73 -1.57 -15.62 17.25
CA ILE A 73 -2.75 -14.82 16.90
C ILE A 73 -3.46 -14.21 18.12
N PRO A 74 -3.72 -14.93 19.23
CA PRO A 74 -4.40 -14.34 20.37
C PRO A 74 -3.64 -13.16 21.00
N ALA A 75 -2.31 -13.28 21.10
CA ALA A 75 -1.47 -12.21 21.62
C ALA A 75 -1.47 -10.99 20.69
N ILE A 76 -1.36 -11.22 19.38
CA ILE A 76 -1.38 -10.16 18.37
C ILE A 76 -2.70 -9.38 18.38
N ILE A 77 -3.83 -10.08 18.48
CA ILE A 77 -5.13 -9.43 18.58
C ILE A 77 -5.18 -8.56 19.84
N MET A 78 -4.66 -9.05 20.97
CA MET A 78 -4.57 -8.27 22.20
C MET A 78 -3.72 -7.01 22.03
N ASP A 79 -2.56 -7.12 21.36
CA ASP A 79 -1.69 -5.98 21.09
C ASP A 79 -2.36 -4.95 20.16
N ILE A 80 -3.05 -5.41 19.11
CA ILE A 80 -3.83 -4.53 18.22
C ILE A 80 -4.88 -3.75 19.03
N PHE A 81 -5.61 -4.39 19.93
CA PHE A 81 -6.58 -3.70 20.78
C PHE A 81 -5.92 -2.76 21.79
N LYS A 82 -4.84 -3.21 22.42
CA LYS A 82 -4.12 -2.43 23.44
C LYS A 82 -3.57 -1.13 22.83
N TYR A 83 -2.75 -1.24 21.80
CA TYR A 83 -2.11 -0.09 21.17
C TYR A 83 -3.11 0.71 20.30
N GLY A 84 -4.00 0.01 19.58
CA GLY A 84 -4.97 0.63 18.69
C GLY A 84 -6.12 1.36 19.40
N LEU A 85 -6.37 1.10 20.70
CA LEU A 85 -7.32 1.87 21.52
C LEU A 85 -6.62 2.85 22.48
N GLY A 86 -5.29 2.97 22.39
CA GLY A 86 -4.52 3.92 23.20
C GLY A 86 -4.26 3.48 24.64
N PHE A 87 -4.31 2.18 24.92
CA PHE A 87 -3.92 1.60 26.22
C PHE A 87 -2.39 1.38 26.33
N GLY A 88 -1.61 2.37 25.87
CA GLY A 88 -0.15 2.39 25.87
C GLY A 88 0.44 2.68 24.48
N ASP A 89 1.73 3.02 24.46
CA ASP A 89 2.49 3.24 23.22
C ASP A 89 3.25 1.99 22.79
N ALA A 90 3.38 1.79 21.49
CA ALA A 90 4.14 0.69 20.94
C ALA A 90 5.63 1.05 20.96
N SER A 91 6.41 0.35 21.77
CA SER A 91 7.86 0.57 21.87
C SER A 91 8.58 0.18 20.59
N ALA A 92 9.65 0.91 20.26
CA ALA A 92 10.56 0.53 19.19
C ALA A 92 11.22 -0.84 19.47
N GLY A 93 11.42 -1.62 18.42
CA GLY A 93 12.04 -2.95 18.51
C GLY A 93 12.36 -3.53 17.14
N GLY A 94 13.58 -4.04 16.99
CA GLY A 94 14.08 -4.54 15.70
C GLY A 94 13.96 -3.48 14.62
N ALA A 95 13.33 -3.81 13.49
CA ALA A 95 13.07 -2.89 12.40
C ALA A 95 11.97 -1.84 12.69
N PHE A 96 11.18 -1.97 13.77
CA PHE A 96 10.08 -1.06 14.09
C PHE A 96 10.56 0.09 14.98
N ILE A 97 10.27 1.34 14.59
CA ILE A 97 10.74 2.55 15.27
C ILE A 97 9.77 3.07 16.34
N GLY A 98 8.78 2.28 16.73
CA GLY A 98 7.74 2.71 17.66
C GLY A 98 6.60 3.45 16.97
N GLY A 99 5.59 3.79 17.75
CA GLY A 99 4.44 4.56 17.27
C GLY A 99 3.55 4.99 18.41
N THR A 100 3.19 6.28 18.43
CA THR A 100 2.16 6.78 19.34
C THR A 100 0.78 6.30 18.87
N PHE A 101 -0.18 6.29 19.80
CA PHE A 101 -1.58 6.07 19.46
C PHE A 101 -2.09 7.06 18.40
N GLY A 102 -1.73 8.35 18.50
CA GLY A 102 -2.19 9.39 17.57
C GLY A 102 -1.73 9.11 16.14
N TYR A 103 -0.45 8.75 15.97
CA TYR A 103 0.11 8.38 14.68
C TYR A 103 -0.51 7.10 14.13
N ALA A 104 -0.65 6.06 14.96
CA ALA A 104 -1.28 4.80 14.56
C ALA A 104 -2.74 5.01 14.13
N MET A 105 -3.50 5.84 14.85
CA MET A 105 -4.87 6.20 14.51
C MET A 105 -4.93 6.98 13.19
N MET A 106 -4.09 7.99 13.02
CA MET A 106 -4.05 8.80 11.80
C MET A 106 -3.79 7.93 10.57
N TRP A 107 -2.72 7.12 10.62
CA TRP A 107 -2.38 6.22 9.51
C TRP A 107 -3.42 5.12 9.30
N GLY A 108 -3.99 4.58 10.38
CA GLY A 108 -5.07 3.60 10.32
C GLY A 108 -6.30 4.14 9.60
N ILE A 109 -6.78 5.33 9.97
CA ILE A 109 -7.92 6.00 9.31
C ILE A 109 -7.58 6.33 7.86
N LYS A 110 -6.40 6.91 7.61
CA LYS A 110 -5.97 7.29 6.26
C LYS A 110 -5.92 6.08 5.31
N ARG A 111 -5.34 4.97 5.76
CA ARG A 111 -5.27 3.71 4.99
C ARG A 111 -6.64 3.07 4.81
N ALA A 112 -7.48 3.07 5.85
CA ALA A 112 -8.84 2.53 5.77
C ALA A 112 -9.69 3.30 4.74
N LEU A 113 -9.63 4.63 4.75
CA LEU A 113 -10.33 5.47 3.79
C LEU A 113 -9.83 5.23 2.35
N PHE A 114 -8.53 4.99 2.17
CA PHE A 114 -7.95 4.67 0.87
C PHE A 114 -8.42 3.31 0.33
N SER A 115 -8.48 2.29 1.19
CA SER A 115 -8.83 0.92 0.81
C SER A 115 -10.33 0.74 0.58
N SER A 116 -11.15 1.18 1.54
CA SER A 116 -12.59 0.90 1.55
C SER A 116 -13.41 1.93 0.76
N GLU A 117 -12.77 2.99 0.27
CA GLU A 117 -13.40 4.15 -0.38
C GLU A 117 -14.53 4.80 0.44
N ALA A 118 -14.49 4.65 1.77
CA ALA A 118 -15.55 5.13 2.64
C ALA A 118 -15.63 6.66 2.61
N GLY A 119 -16.85 7.18 2.47
CA GLY A 119 -17.10 8.63 2.42
C GLY A 119 -16.74 9.31 1.09
N GLN A 120 -15.99 8.67 0.19
CA GLN A 120 -15.53 9.29 -1.07
C GLN A 120 -16.64 9.45 -2.12
N GLY A 121 -17.67 8.58 -2.07
CA GLY A 121 -18.81 8.64 -3.00
C GLY A 121 -18.56 7.98 -4.36
N SER A 122 -17.40 7.35 -4.57
CA SER A 122 -17.03 6.58 -5.76
C SER A 122 -17.82 5.27 -5.89
N ALA A 123 -17.81 4.42 -4.86
CA ALA A 123 -18.47 3.11 -4.90
C ALA A 123 -19.96 3.15 -5.30
N PRO A 124 -20.79 4.10 -4.81
CA PRO A 124 -22.19 4.24 -5.25
C PRO A 124 -22.38 4.43 -6.76
N VAL A 125 -21.38 4.93 -7.49
CA VAL A 125 -21.43 5.10 -8.96
C VAL A 125 -21.54 3.76 -9.68
N ALA A 126 -20.84 2.72 -9.21
CA ALA A 126 -21.01 1.36 -9.74
C ALA A 126 -22.38 0.77 -9.36
N HIS A 127 -22.78 0.92 -8.10
CA HIS A 127 -24.05 0.39 -7.60
C HIS A 127 -25.27 1.04 -8.27
N ALA A 128 -25.18 2.30 -8.69
CA ALA A 128 -26.24 2.98 -9.43
C ALA A 128 -26.54 2.33 -10.80
N ALA A 129 -25.59 1.56 -11.36
CA ALA A 129 -25.80 0.83 -12.61
C ALA A 129 -26.47 -0.53 -12.41
N ALA A 130 -26.60 -1.01 -11.18
CA ALA A 130 -27.24 -2.28 -10.88
C ALA A 130 -28.74 -2.23 -11.21
N LYS A 131 -29.25 -3.31 -11.82
CA LYS A 131 -30.69 -3.45 -12.10
C LYS A 131 -31.43 -3.83 -10.83
N CYS A 132 -31.76 -2.84 -10.00
CA CYS A 132 -32.44 -3.04 -8.73
C CYS A 132 -33.77 -2.26 -8.70
N LYS A 133 -34.84 -2.92 -8.22
CA LYS A 133 -36.16 -2.26 -8.03
C LYS A 133 -36.20 -1.42 -6.75
N GLU A 134 -35.38 -1.80 -5.77
CA GLU A 134 -35.35 -1.23 -4.42
C GLU A 134 -33.93 -0.71 -4.13
N PRO A 135 -33.68 0.61 -4.21
CA PRO A 135 -32.34 1.18 -4.03
C PRO A 135 -31.67 0.81 -2.70
N VAL A 136 -32.47 0.65 -1.64
CA VAL A 136 -31.97 0.24 -0.31
C VAL A 136 -31.33 -1.15 -0.36
N ARG A 137 -31.89 -2.08 -1.14
CA ARG A 137 -31.33 -3.42 -1.28
C ARG A 137 -29.93 -3.37 -1.86
N GLU A 138 -29.74 -2.55 -2.89
CA GLU A 138 -28.42 -2.35 -3.49
C GLU A 138 -27.46 -1.62 -2.53
N GLY A 139 -27.96 -0.65 -1.76
CA GLY A 139 -27.16 0.01 -0.72
C GLY A 139 -26.64 -0.93 0.37
N ILE A 140 -27.43 -1.95 0.75
CA ILE A 140 -26.99 -2.98 1.70
C ILE A 140 -25.90 -3.86 1.06
N VAL A 141 -26.06 -4.23 -0.22
CA VAL A 141 -25.04 -4.99 -0.96
C VAL A 141 -23.74 -4.19 -1.08
N ALA A 142 -23.83 -2.88 -1.33
CA ALA A 142 -22.68 -1.99 -1.37
C ALA A 142 -21.89 -1.98 -0.04
N GLY A 143 -22.59 -2.11 1.09
CA GLY A 143 -21.97 -2.21 2.42
C GLY A 143 -21.10 -3.46 2.62
N ILE A 144 -21.24 -4.49 1.78
CA ILE A 144 -20.38 -5.68 1.83
C ILE A 144 -18.96 -5.36 1.34
N GLY A 145 -18.79 -4.37 0.45
CA GLY A 145 -17.48 -3.97 -0.09
C GLY A 145 -16.47 -3.64 1.01
N PRO A 146 -16.74 -2.63 1.87
CA PRO A 146 -15.86 -2.29 2.99
C PRO A 146 -15.63 -3.45 3.97
N PHE A 147 -16.62 -4.32 4.18
CA PHE A 147 -16.46 -5.50 5.03
C PHE A 147 -15.43 -6.48 4.45
N VAL A 148 -15.58 -6.85 3.18
CA VAL A 148 -14.67 -7.82 2.53
C VAL A 148 -13.27 -7.22 2.39
N ASP A 149 -13.18 -5.96 1.98
CA ASP A 149 -11.89 -5.29 1.78
C ASP A 149 -11.14 -5.10 3.11
N THR A 150 -11.71 -4.36 4.05
CA THR A 150 -10.98 -3.90 5.24
C THR A 150 -11.01 -4.93 6.37
N LEU A 151 -12.19 -5.48 6.69
CA LEU A 151 -12.34 -6.39 7.83
C LEU A 151 -11.89 -7.82 7.52
N VAL A 152 -11.91 -8.24 6.25
CA VAL A 152 -11.42 -9.56 5.86
C VAL A 152 -10.03 -9.48 5.25
N VAL A 153 -9.87 -8.84 4.09
CA VAL A 153 -8.59 -8.88 3.35
C VAL A 153 -7.48 -8.11 4.09
N CYS A 154 -7.68 -6.83 4.41
CA CYS A 154 -6.64 -6.04 5.10
C CYS A 154 -6.31 -6.58 6.50
N THR A 155 -7.32 -7.09 7.23
CA THR A 155 -7.09 -7.71 8.54
C THR A 155 -6.24 -8.97 8.42
N VAL A 156 -6.49 -9.82 7.43
CA VAL A 156 -5.64 -10.99 7.15
C VAL A 156 -4.22 -10.55 6.79
N THR A 157 -4.05 -9.53 5.95
CA THR A 157 -2.72 -8.97 5.62
C THR A 157 -1.98 -8.49 6.87
N ALA A 158 -2.64 -7.71 7.73
CA ALA A 158 -2.06 -7.19 8.95
C ALA A 158 -1.65 -8.31 9.90
N LEU A 159 -2.51 -9.33 10.09
CA LEU A 159 -2.20 -10.48 10.93
C LEU A 159 -1.02 -11.29 10.40
N ILE A 160 -0.86 -11.44 9.08
CA ILE A 160 0.29 -12.13 8.49
C ILE A 160 1.59 -11.37 8.80
N ILE A 161 1.59 -10.05 8.61
CA ILE A 161 2.76 -9.21 8.90
C ILE A 161 3.16 -9.30 10.38
N LEU A 162 2.18 -9.24 11.29
CA LEU A 162 2.40 -9.31 12.72
C LEU A 162 2.82 -10.70 13.19
N ALA A 163 2.16 -11.76 12.71
CA ALA A 163 2.40 -13.14 13.12
C ALA A 163 3.74 -13.68 12.65
N THR A 164 4.25 -13.19 11.52
CA THR A 164 5.56 -13.60 10.97
C THR A 164 6.74 -12.84 11.58
N GLY A 165 6.48 -11.78 12.36
CA GLY A 165 7.51 -10.89 12.88
C GLY A 165 8.23 -10.07 11.79
N ALA A 166 7.63 -9.92 10.59
CA ALA A 166 8.25 -9.16 9.51
C ALA A 166 8.48 -7.68 9.89
N TRP A 167 7.60 -7.14 10.72
CA TRP A 167 7.63 -5.74 11.19
C TRP A 167 8.74 -5.46 12.22
N ASN A 168 9.05 -6.40 13.11
CA ASN A 168 10.03 -6.27 14.21
C ASN A 168 11.30 -7.11 13.99
N ARG A 169 11.61 -7.44 12.72
CA ARG A 169 12.77 -8.27 12.34
C ARG A 169 14.11 -7.65 12.78
N GLY A 170 15.09 -8.51 13.03
CA GLY A 170 16.48 -8.11 13.27
C GLY A 170 17.19 -7.59 12.02
N ALA A 171 18.42 -7.10 12.20
CA ALA A 171 19.25 -6.64 11.08
C ALA A 171 19.58 -7.79 10.12
N GLU A 172 19.53 -7.52 8.82
CA GLU A 172 19.86 -8.51 7.78
C GLU A 172 21.36 -8.65 7.58
N ALA A 173 22.13 -7.62 7.92
CA ALA A 173 23.58 -7.67 8.04
C ALA A 173 24.03 -6.73 9.16
N SER A 174 25.28 -6.86 9.61
CA SER A 174 25.88 -5.93 10.58
C SER A 174 27.31 -5.65 10.17
N PHE A 175 27.73 -4.40 10.28
CA PHE A 175 29.15 -4.08 10.25
C PHE A 175 29.83 -4.60 11.51
N ALA A 176 31.12 -4.88 11.41
CA ALA A 176 31.95 -5.19 12.56
C ALA A 176 32.09 -3.96 13.48
N ASP A 177 32.37 -4.16 14.76
CA ASP A 177 32.45 -3.07 15.75
C ASP A 177 33.59 -2.08 15.46
N ASP A 178 34.63 -2.53 14.76
CA ASP A 178 35.79 -1.74 14.35
C ASP A 178 35.67 -1.18 12.92
N ALA A 179 34.55 -1.44 12.24
CA ALA A 179 34.31 -0.93 10.90
C ALA A 179 34.24 0.61 10.92
N PRO A 180 34.80 1.30 9.91
CA PRO A 180 34.81 2.77 9.84
C PRO A 180 33.43 3.31 9.44
N VAL A 181 32.44 3.15 10.32
CA VAL A 181 31.11 3.74 10.20
C VAL A 181 31.10 5.06 10.94
N ALA A 182 30.84 6.16 10.24
CA ALA A 182 30.90 7.50 10.82
C ALA A 182 29.72 8.36 10.39
N LEU A 183 29.17 9.12 11.35
CA LEU A 183 28.27 10.23 11.10
C LEU A 183 29.07 11.53 11.18
N THR A 184 29.11 12.28 10.09
CA THR A 184 29.80 13.58 10.02
C THR A 184 28.79 14.67 9.74
N LEU A 185 28.85 15.75 10.51
CA LEU A 185 28.07 16.95 10.22
C LEU A 185 28.82 17.78 9.18
N ASP A 186 28.21 18.02 8.02
CA ASP A 186 28.72 18.90 6.97
C ASP A 186 27.66 19.98 6.67
N GLY A 187 27.97 21.22 7.03
CA GLY A 187 27.00 22.32 7.01
C GLY A 187 25.78 22.02 7.88
N ASP A 188 24.59 22.05 7.27
CA ASP A 188 23.30 21.86 7.93
C ASP A 188 22.76 20.43 7.79
N ALA A 189 23.63 19.45 7.51
CA ALA A 189 23.22 18.06 7.30
C ALA A 189 24.18 17.03 7.90
N TRP A 190 23.62 15.96 8.45
CA TRP A 190 24.35 14.78 8.89
C TRP A 190 24.50 13.80 7.72
N HIS A 191 25.77 13.43 7.47
CA HIS A 191 26.16 12.47 6.45
C HIS A 191 26.63 11.17 7.10
N LEU A 192 25.99 10.06 6.73
CA LEU A 192 26.41 8.72 7.13
C LEU A 192 27.39 8.17 6.08
N SER A 193 28.58 7.79 6.53
CA SER A 193 29.58 7.08 5.72
C SER A 193 29.77 5.67 6.28
N THR A 194 29.73 4.69 5.38
CA THR A 194 29.89 3.27 5.71
C THR A 194 30.91 2.64 4.77
N PRO A 195 31.64 1.61 5.23
CA PRO A 195 32.47 0.81 4.33
C PRO A 195 31.60 -0.07 3.42
N VAL A 196 32.27 -0.96 2.69
CA VAL A 196 31.67 -1.98 1.82
C VAL A 196 30.64 -2.80 2.58
N LEU A 197 29.53 -3.11 1.90
CA LEU A 197 28.41 -3.82 2.51
C LEU A 197 28.81 -5.23 2.99
N PRO A 198 28.55 -5.57 4.27
CA PRO A 198 28.74 -6.92 4.78
C PRO A 198 27.72 -7.87 4.14
N HIS A 199 28.03 -9.17 4.10
CA HIS A 199 27.10 -10.16 3.58
C HIS A 199 25.85 -10.25 4.45
N LYS A 200 24.70 -10.49 3.82
CA LYS A 200 23.48 -10.83 4.56
C LYS A 200 23.68 -12.09 5.41
N ASN A 201 23.00 -12.14 6.54
CA ASN A 201 22.95 -13.31 7.39
C ASN A 201 22.22 -14.49 6.68
N GLU A 202 22.46 -15.70 7.16
CA GLU A 202 21.94 -16.92 6.52
C GLU A 202 20.40 -17.00 6.54
N GLU A 203 19.75 -16.45 7.57
CA GLU A 203 18.28 -16.37 7.63
C GLU A 203 17.74 -15.49 6.49
N ALA A 204 18.31 -14.30 6.29
CA ALA A 204 17.91 -13.37 5.25
C ALA A 204 18.18 -13.91 3.85
N LYS A 205 19.32 -14.59 3.63
CA LYS A 205 19.61 -15.27 2.35
C LYS A 205 18.58 -16.35 2.04
N LYS A 206 18.23 -17.17 3.04
CA LYS A 206 17.23 -18.24 2.90
C LYS A 206 15.84 -17.70 2.59
N ILE A 207 15.40 -16.66 3.31
CA ILE A 207 14.08 -16.03 3.09
C ILE A 207 14.02 -15.42 1.69
N ASN A 208 15.06 -14.69 1.29
CA ASN A 208 15.10 -13.98 0.01
C ASN A 208 15.47 -14.89 -1.18
N GLN A 209 15.69 -16.19 -0.95
CA GLN A 209 16.08 -17.17 -1.96
C GLN A 209 17.31 -16.77 -2.77
N VAL A 210 18.34 -16.29 -2.08
CA VAL A 210 19.60 -15.86 -2.70
C VAL A 210 20.59 -17.02 -2.71
N GLU A 211 21.36 -17.16 -3.80
CA GLU A 211 22.36 -18.24 -3.95
C GLU A 211 23.45 -18.18 -2.87
N GLU A 212 23.81 -19.35 -2.35
CA GLU A 212 24.90 -19.53 -1.39
C GLU A 212 26.23 -19.04 -2.00
N GLY A 213 26.90 -18.10 -1.33
CA GLY A 213 28.18 -17.52 -1.76
C GLY A 213 28.11 -16.11 -2.33
N THR A 214 26.90 -15.59 -2.59
CA THR A 214 26.71 -14.18 -2.94
C THR A 214 26.63 -13.29 -1.70
N THR A 215 26.77 -11.97 -1.88
CA THR A 215 26.62 -10.98 -0.79
C THR A 215 25.22 -10.98 -0.20
N GLY A 216 24.21 -11.41 -0.96
CA GLY A 216 22.79 -11.32 -0.59
C GLY A 216 22.15 -9.97 -0.93
N TRP A 217 22.92 -9.02 -1.47
CA TRP A 217 22.46 -7.69 -1.86
C TRP A 217 22.34 -7.58 -3.37
N SER A 218 21.37 -6.79 -3.83
CA SER A 218 21.21 -6.39 -5.22
C SER A 218 21.44 -4.89 -5.38
N LEU A 219 21.85 -4.46 -6.57
CA LEU A 219 21.92 -3.04 -6.90
C LEU A 219 20.53 -2.41 -6.74
N ASN A 220 20.47 -1.19 -6.21
CA ASN A 220 19.24 -0.44 -5.91
C ASN A 220 18.37 -1.00 -4.78
N ASP A 221 18.84 -2.01 -4.02
CA ASP A 221 18.18 -2.39 -2.79
C ASP A 221 18.05 -1.17 -1.87
N SER A 222 16.83 -0.92 -1.38
CA SER A 222 16.60 0.11 -0.38
C SER A 222 16.96 -0.46 0.99
N VAL A 223 17.82 0.23 1.73
CA VAL A 223 18.29 -0.18 3.05
C VAL A 223 18.12 0.95 4.05
N PHE A 224 18.17 0.63 5.34
CA PHE A 224 18.24 1.64 6.38
C PHE A 224 19.11 1.21 7.56
N MET A 225 19.70 2.20 8.23
CA MET A 225 20.26 2.08 9.57
C MET A 225 19.42 2.89 10.55
N MET A 226 19.53 2.57 11.84
CA MET A 226 18.81 3.30 12.89
C MET A 226 19.76 4.25 13.62
N ALA A 227 19.30 5.47 13.86
CA ALA A 227 20.02 6.48 14.60
C ALA A 227 19.13 7.13 15.67
N HIS A 228 19.71 7.46 16.81
CA HIS A 228 19.14 8.40 17.76
C HIS A 228 19.28 9.81 17.19
N ALA A 229 18.15 10.49 17.06
CA ALA A 229 18.03 11.88 16.65
C ALA A 229 17.02 12.58 17.57
N ASN A 230 16.39 13.65 17.12
CA ASN A 230 15.35 14.31 17.90
C ASN A 230 14.13 13.40 18.11
N THR A 231 13.39 13.65 19.18
CA THR A 231 12.17 12.90 19.48
C THR A 231 11.10 13.30 18.48
N SER A 232 10.62 12.33 17.71
CA SER A 232 9.54 12.53 16.76
C SER A 232 8.20 12.50 17.50
N GLU A 233 7.37 13.54 17.33
CA GLU A 233 6.01 13.59 17.89
C GLU A 233 5.14 12.42 17.39
N ASP A 234 5.36 12.00 16.15
CA ASP A 234 4.66 10.89 15.51
C ASP A 234 4.98 9.55 16.18
N THR A 235 6.27 9.24 16.35
CA THR A 235 6.69 7.93 16.86
C THR A 235 6.77 7.88 18.39
N GLY A 236 6.89 9.04 19.05
CA GLY A 236 7.13 9.15 20.49
C GLY A 236 8.51 8.63 20.89
N THR A 237 9.41 8.42 19.92
CA THR A 237 10.76 7.93 20.16
C THR A 237 11.79 8.86 19.54
N ASN A 238 13.02 8.75 20.02
CA ASN A 238 14.17 9.44 19.46
C ASN A 238 14.87 8.60 18.37
N ILE A 239 14.25 7.52 17.88
CA ILE A 239 14.86 6.63 16.88
C ILE A 239 14.32 6.98 15.49
N GLN A 240 15.22 7.27 14.57
CA GLN A 240 14.91 7.54 13.17
C GLN A 240 15.64 6.57 12.24
N ARG A 241 15.08 6.38 11.05
CA ARG A 241 15.70 5.57 9.99
C ARG A 241 16.51 6.46 9.05
N ILE A 242 17.78 6.15 8.88
CA ILE A 242 18.62 6.71 7.82
C ILE A 242 18.49 5.80 6.61
N GLU A 243 17.72 6.21 5.62
CA GLU A 243 17.54 5.41 4.40
C GLU A 243 18.75 5.55 3.47
N GLY A 244 19.05 4.48 2.75
CA GLY A 244 20.09 4.43 1.74
C GLY A 244 19.71 3.54 0.57
N THR A 245 20.47 3.66 -0.51
CA THR A 245 20.31 2.83 -1.71
C THR A 245 21.63 2.13 -2.02
N VAL A 246 21.58 0.83 -2.27
CA VAL A 246 22.77 0.05 -2.64
C VAL A 246 23.25 0.47 -4.04
N VAL A 247 24.51 0.82 -4.14
CA VAL A 247 25.19 1.28 -5.36
C VAL A 247 26.49 0.52 -5.57
N ASN A 248 27.01 0.53 -6.80
CA ASN A 248 28.37 0.05 -7.06
C ASN A 248 29.37 1.09 -6.54
N GLY A 249 30.25 0.66 -5.64
CA GLY A 249 31.39 1.45 -5.18
C GLY A 249 32.51 1.50 -6.22
N ASP A 250 33.50 2.36 -5.95
CA ASP A 250 34.60 2.67 -6.88
C ASP A 250 35.45 1.46 -7.28
N ALA A 251 35.49 0.41 -6.44
CA ALA A 251 36.24 -0.82 -6.67
C ALA A 251 35.40 -1.99 -7.22
N GLY A 252 34.12 -1.74 -7.57
CA GLY A 252 33.19 -2.78 -8.03
C GLY A 252 32.52 -3.58 -6.90
N GLU A 253 32.75 -3.20 -5.65
CA GLU A 253 32.08 -3.76 -4.46
C GLU A 253 30.79 -2.99 -4.16
N LEU A 254 29.81 -3.64 -3.52
CA LEU A 254 28.55 -2.98 -3.19
C LEU A 254 28.73 -2.05 -1.98
N ALA A 255 28.32 -0.79 -2.14
CA ALA A 255 28.31 0.23 -1.11
C ALA A 255 26.90 0.82 -0.98
N VAL A 256 26.68 1.71 -0.01
CA VAL A 256 25.39 2.38 0.18
C VAL A 256 25.55 3.89 0.00
N LYS A 257 24.69 4.46 -0.84
CA LYS A 257 24.48 5.90 -0.89
C LYS A 257 23.37 6.27 0.11
N TRP A 258 23.76 6.81 1.26
CA TRP A 258 22.85 7.22 2.32
C TRP A 258 22.19 8.57 2.01
N LYS A 259 20.92 8.71 2.39
CA LYS A 259 20.25 10.01 2.47
C LYS A 259 20.79 10.76 3.68
N THR A 260 20.84 12.08 3.56
CA THR A 260 21.24 12.97 4.65
C THR A 260 20.08 13.21 5.61
N ILE A 261 20.42 13.47 6.87
CA ILE A 261 19.45 13.97 7.86
C ILE A 261 19.71 15.47 8.02
N GLY A 262 18.65 16.27 7.93
CA GLY A 262 18.76 17.71 8.18
C GLY A 262 19.16 17.99 9.62
N LEU A 263 19.84 19.11 9.85
CA LEU A 263 20.13 19.59 11.19
C LEU A 263 18.81 19.98 11.87
N GLU A 264 18.56 19.38 13.04
CA GLU A 264 17.47 19.77 13.92
C GLU A 264 18.04 20.43 15.18
N GLU A 265 17.41 21.53 15.59
CA GLU A 265 17.71 22.24 16.81
C GLU A 265 16.67 21.90 17.88
N ASP A 266 17.10 21.77 19.13
CA ASP A 266 16.20 21.63 20.27
C ASP A 266 15.48 22.96 20.59
N GLU A 267 14.53 22.92 21.54
CA GLU A 267 13.79 24.13 21.97
C GLU A 267 14.72 25.25 22.51
N ASP A 268 15.95 24.90 22.88
CA ASP A 268 16.99 25.80 23.40
C ASP A 268 17.97 26.29 22.31
N GLY A 269 17.79 25.87 21.05
CA GLY A 269 18.63 26.25 19.90
C GLY A 269 19.95 25.49 19.78
N ASN A 270 20.12 24.36 20.50
CA ASN A 270 21.29 23.51 20.35
C ASN A 270 21.06 22.44 19.28
N THR A 271 22.10 22.14 18.51
CA THR A 271 22.07 21.04 17.54
C THR A 271 21.91 19.70 18.24
N VAL A 272 20.88 18.95 17.87
CA VAL A 272 20.68 17.59 18.37
C VAL A 272 21.70 16.65 17.74
N PRO A 273 22.60 16.01 18.51
CA PRO A 273 23.59 15.10 17.95
C PRO A 273 22.92 13.82 17.45
N VAL A 274 23.21 13.44 16.19
CA VAL A 274 22.75 12.17 15.63
C VAL A 274 23.77 11.09 15.95
N THR A 275 23.34 9.99 16.57
CA THR A 275 24.20 8.85 16.92
C THR A 275 23.59 7.55 16.45
N LEU A 276 24.39 6.59 15.99
CA LEU A 276 23.85 5.30 15.53
C LEU A 276 23.35 4.45 16.71
N VAL A 277 22.16 3.87 16.56
CA VAL A 277 21.58 2.92 17.53
C VAL A 277 22.35 1.60 17.49
N SER A 278 22.77 1.17 16.29
CA SER A 278 23.54 -0.05 16.07
C SER A 278 24.23 -0.03 14.71
N ASN A 279 25.21 -0.92 14.55
CA ASN A 279 25.89 -1.19 13.27
C ASN A 279 25.09 -2.14 12.34
N GLY A 280 23.84 -2.44 12.69
CA GLY A 280 22.94 -3.26 11.88
C GLY A 280 22.43 -2.54 10.64
N ILE A 281 22.24 -3.30 9.56
CA ILE A 281 21.64 -2.86 8.31
C ILE A 281 20.38 -3.67 8.07
N TRP A 282 19.29 -2.97 7.78
CA TRP A 282 18.01 -3.57 7.43
C TRP A 282 17.69 -3.27 5.97
N THR A 283 17.11 -4.24 5.27
CA THR A 283 16.46 -3.97 3.98
C THR A 283 15.14 -3.24 4.25
N ASN A 284 14.87 -2.15 3.54
CA ASN A 284 13.60 -1.46 3.57
C ASN A 284 12.61 -2.17 2.64
N TYR A 285 11.50 -2.65 3.19
CA TYR A 285 10.43 -3.28 2.42
C TYR A 285 9.21 -2.34 2.38
N PRO A 286 9.10 -1.44 1.39
CA PRO A 286 7.94 -0.55 1.28
C PRO A 286 6.68 -1.29 0.79
N GLY A 287 5.55 -0.98 1.42
CA GLY A 287 4.22 -1.41 0.98
C GLY A 287 4.05 -2.92 0.75
N ALA A 288 3.80 -3.31 -0.50
CA ALA A 288 3.54 -4.70 -0.88
C ALA A 288 4.76 -5.62 -0.64
N SER A 289 5.98 -5.10 -0.72
CA SER A 289 7.18 -5.91 -0.50
C SER A 289 7.31 -6.39 0.94
N LEU A 290 6.82 -5.64 1.94
CA LEU A 290 6.78 -6.10 3.33
C LEU A 290 5.82 -7.28 3.50
N THR A 291 4.70 -7.23 2.79
CA THR A 291 3.73 -8.33 2.77
C THR A 291 4.33 -9.56 2.10
N ALA A 292 5.03 -9.40 0.97
CA ALA A 292 5.77 -10.48 0.32
C ALA A 292 6.81 -11.10 1.27
N HIS A 293 7.62 -10.27 1.92
CA HIS A 293 8.59 -10.72 2.91
C HIS A 293 7.93 -11.47 4.08
N ALA A 294 6.77 -11.02 4.56
CA ALA A 294 6.01 -11.73 5.60
C ALA A 294 5.58 -13.14 5.15
N PHE A 295 5.09 -13.29 3.92
CA PHE A 295 4.78 -14.60 3.36
C PHE A 295 6.05 -15.48 3.24
N ASP A 296 7.16 -14.92 2.74
CA ASP A 296 8.42 -15.64 2.56
C ASP A 296 9.07 -16.06 3.88
N ARG A 297 8.86 -15.32 4.97
CA ARG A 297 9.28 -15.72 6.33
C ARG A 297 8.59 -17.01 6.80
N SER A 298 7.35 -17.26 6.39
CA SER A 298 6.63 -18.50 6.72
C SER A 298 6.90 -19.62 5.72
N ILE A 299 6.77 -19.32 4.43
CA ILE A 299 6.99 -20.26 3.34
C ILE A 299 7.90 -19.59 2.31
N PRO A 300 9.23 -19.86 2.33
CA PRO A 300 10.18 -19.21 1.43
C PRO A 300 9.78 -19.37 -0.04
N GLY A 301 9.61 -18.25 -0.75
CA GLY A 301 9.25 -18.17 -2.17
C GLY A 301 7.77 -18.01 -2.46
N LEU A 302 6.91 -18.22 -1.46
CA LEU A 302 5.47 -18.02 -1.63
C LEU A 302 5.17 -16.54 -1.85
N GLY A 303 5.71 -15.66 -1.00
CA GLY A 303 5.49 -14.22 -1.04
C GLY A 303 5.97 -13.60 -2.33
N LYS A 304 7.18 -13.98 -2.75
CA LYS A 304 7.80 -13.57 -4.01
C LYS A 304 6.85 -13.68 -5.21
N TRP A 305 6.13 -14.78 -5.38
CA TRP A 305 5.25 -14.97 -6.54
C TRP A 305 3.79 -14.62 -6.27
N LEU A 306 3.26 -15.03 -5.12
CA LEU A 306 1.86 -14.82 -4.75
C LEU A 306 1.54 -13.33 -4.67
N VAL A 307 2.37 -12.56 -3.95
CA VAL A 307 2.08 -11.15 -3.71
C VAL A 307 2.26 -10.33 -4.98
N VAL A 308 3.23 -10.65 -5.84
CA VAL A 308 3.34 -10.04 -7.18
C VAL A 308 2.03 -10.25 -7.95
N ILE A 309 1.58 -11.50 -8.09
CA ILE A 309 0.37 -11.82 -8.87
C ILE A 309 -0.86 -11.15 -8.25
N ALA A 310 -0.99 -11.20 -6.92
CA ALA A 310 -2.08 -10.54 -6.21
C ALA A 310 -2.07 -9.03 -6.48
N CYS A 311 -0.94 -8.35 -6.30
CA CYS A 311 -0.80 -6.91 -6.57
C CYS A 311 -1.22 -6.54 -8.00
N TRP A 312 -0.84 -7.35 -8.99
CA TRP A 312 -1.30 -7.16 -10.37
C TRP A 312 -2.81 -7.28 -10.51
N LEU A 313 -3.40 -8.33 -9.96
CA LEU A 313 -4.85 -8.55 -10.02
C LEU A 313 -5.62 -7.42 -9.32
N PHE A 314 -5.21 -7.05 -8.11
CA PHE A 314 -5.80 -5.95 -7.35
C PHE A 314 -5.67 -4.64 -8.11
N ALA A 315 -4.47 -4.29 -8.59
CA ALA A 315 -4.25 -3.04 -9.36
C ALA A 315 -5.10 -2.99 -10.64
N ILE A 316 -5.18 -4.08 -11.40
CA ILE A 316 -6.02 -4.16 -12.60
C ILE A 316 -7.49 -3.97 -12.24
N SER A 317 -7.97 -4.62 -11.18
CA SER A 317 -9.36 -4.49 -10.72
C SER A 317 -9.70 -3.05 -10.36
N THR A 318 -8.81 -2.36 -9.64
CA THR A 318 -9.00 -0.98 -9.21
C THR A 318 -8.97 -0.04 -10.40
N MET A 319 -8.03 -0.20 -11.34
CA MET A 319 -7.96 0.62 -12.55
C MET A 319 -9.24 0.50 -13.40
N ILE A 320 -9.81 -0.70 -13.52
CA ILE A 320 -11.06 -0.92 -14.23
C ILE A 320 -12.22 -0.17 -13.56
N SER A 321 -12.34 -0.28 -12.23
CA SER A 321 -13.41 0.39 -11.46
C SER A 321 -13.29 1.91 -11.50
N TRP A 322 -12.09 2.45 -11.27
CA TRP A 322 -11.84 3.89 -11.27
C TRP A 322 -11.96 4.53 -12.65
N SER A 323 -11.62 3.80 -13.72
CA SER A 323 -11.93 4.22 -15.08
C SER A 323 -13.44 4.38 -15.28
N TYR A 324 -14.25 3.44 -14.79
CA TYR A 324 -15.70 3.55 -14.88
C TYR A 324 -16.25 4.73 -14.06
N TYR A 325 -15.72 4.98 -12.86
CA TYR A 325 -16.14 6.11 -12.03
C TYR A 325 -15.88 7.45 -12.71
N GLY A 326 -14.69 7.63 -13.28
CA GLY A 326 -14.37 8.85 -14.03
C GLY A 326 -15.19 8.98 -15.32
N GLU A 327 -15.49 7.89 -16.01
CA GLU A 327 -16.38 7.89 -17.18
C GLU A 327 -17.77 8.45 -16.82
N GLN A 328 -18.35 8.05 -15.68
CA GLN A 328 -19.63 8.61 -15.24
C GLN A 328 -19.54 10.11 -14.93
N GLY A 329 -18.40 10.57 -14.41
CA GLY A 329 -18.13 12.01 -14.24
C GLY A 329 -18.10 12.76 -15.58
N VAL A 330 -17.50 12.18 -16.62
CA VAL A 330 -17.49 12.75 -17.98
C VAL A 330 -18.91 12.80 -18.55
N ILE A 331 -19.70 11.73 -18.39
CA ILE A 331 -21.10 11.68 -18.83
C ILE A 331 -21.96 12.71 -18.10
N TYR A 332 -21.70 12.96 -16.81
CA TYR A 332 -22.40 13.99 -16.05
C TYR A 332 -22.17 15.40 -16.63
N ILE A 333 -20.94 15.71 -17.07
CA ILE A 333 -20.58 17.03 -17.63
C ILE A 333 -21.08 17.20 -19.08
N PHE A 334 -20.86 16.21 -19.93
CA PHE A 334 -21.12 16.31 -21.37
C PHE A 334 -22.49 15.74 -21.80
N GLY A 335 -23.26 15.24 -20.85
CA GLY A 335 -24.55 14.58 -21.10
C GLY A 335 -24.41 13.12 -21.52
N LYS A 336 -25.54 12.40 -21.53
CA LYS A 336 -25.60 10.96 -21.82
C LYS A 336 -25.69 10.62 -23.31
N GLU A 337 -26.15 11.57 -24.12
CA GLU A 337 -26.50 11.34 -25.52
C GLU A 337 -25.88 12.42 -26.41
N GLY A 338 -25.63 12.08 -27.68
CA GLY A 338 -25.06 12.98 -28.67
C GLY A 338 -23.59 12.69 -29.00
N ALA A 339 -23.15 13.19 -30.16
CA ALA A 339 -21.81 12.97 -30.68
C ALA A 339 -20.70 13.49 -29.74
N VAL A 340 -20.98 14.59 -29.03
CA VAL A 340 -20.03 15.20 -28.06
C VAL A 340 -19.80 14.25 -26.87
N SER A 341 -20.85 13.64 -26.33
CA SER A 341 -20.73 12.67 -25.23
C SER A 341 -19.94 11.42 -25.65
N VAL A 342 -20.25 10.86 -26.83
CA VAL A 342 -19.53 9.70 -27.37
C VAL A 342 -18.04 10.01 -27.57
N PHE A 343 -17.73 11.18 -28.13
CA PHE A 343 -16.35 11.64 -28.29
C PHE A 343 -15.65 11.81 -26.94
N ALA A 344 -16.28 12.50 -25.97
CA ALA A 344 -15.71 12.76 -24.65
C ALA A 344 -15.42 11.47 -23.88
N VAL A 345 -16.34 10.51 -23.87
CA VAL A 345 -16.15 9.20 -23.21
C VAL A 345 -15.06 8.39 -23.90
N THR A 346 -15.04 8.37 -25.24
CA THR A 346 -14.01 7.64 -26.00
C THR A 346 -12.63 8.24 -25.76
N PHE A 347 -12.53 9.57 -25.78
CA PHE A 347 -11.31 10.30 -25.48
C PHE A 347 -10.84 10.02 -24.04
N TYR A 348 -11.75 10.06 -23.07
CA TYR A 348 -11.44 9.73 -21.68
C TYR A 348 -10.87 8.32 -21.53
N ARG A 349 -11.49 7.30 -22.14
CA ARG A 349 -10.97 5.91 -22.09
C ARG A 349 -9.58 5.78 -22.71
N LEU A 350 -9.34 6.44 -23.84
CA LEU A 350 -8.03 6.45 -24.49
C LEU A 350 -6.99 7.15 -23.61
N ALA A 351 -7.33 8.34 -23.09
CA ALA A 351 -6.47 9.12 -22.21
C ALA A 351 -6.15 8.33 -20.93
N TYR A 352 -7.14 7.70 -20.30
CA TYR A 352 -6.95 6.84 -19.13
C TYR A 352 -5.97 5.69 -19.44
N THR A 353 -6.14 5.02 -20.59
CA THR A 353 -5.25 3.93 -21.02
C THR A 353 -3.81 4.42 -21.21
N VAL A 354 -3.61 5.58 -21.85
CA VAL A 354 -2.27 6.18 -22.02
C VAL A 354 -1.68 6.56 -20.67
N LEU A 355 -2.48 7.14 -19.78
CA LEU A 355 -2.03 7.53 -18.44
C LEU A 355 -1.59 6.33 -17.59
N VAL A 356 -2.19 5.14 -17.77
CA VAL A 356 -1.70 3.91 -17.13
C VAL A 356 -0.24 3.63 -17.50
N ALA A 357 0.11 3.72 -18.79
CA ALA A 357 1.49 3.54 -19.22
C ALA A 357 2.39 4.68 -18.73
N VAL A 358 1.94 5.94 -18.83
CA VAL A 358 2.71 7.11 -18.39
C VAL A 358 2.99 7.09 -16.89
N SER A 359 2.09 6.54 -16.08
CA SER A 359 2.29 6.42 -14.63
C SER A 359 3.53 5.60 -14.24
N THR A 360 4.04 4.78 -15.16
CA THR A 360 5.21 3.92 -14.93
C THR A 360 6.56 4.56 -15.33
N ILE A 361 6.54 5.80 -15.84
CA ILE A 361 7.73 6.53 -16.32
C ILE A 361 8.62 7.04 -15.17
N GLY A 362 8.14 7.00 -13.92
CA GLY A 362 8.93 7.42 -12.75
C GLY A 362 8.69 8.86 -12.29
N PHE A 363 7.60 9.52 -12.70
CA PHE A 363 7.27 10.88 -12.23
C PHE A 363 6.98 10.99 -10.73
N ILE A 364 6.62 9.88 -10.10
CA ILE A 364 6.36 9.78 -8.66
C ILE A 364 7.39 8.81 -8.11
N GLU A 365 8.40 9.35 -7.42
CA GLU A 365 9.55 8.58 -6.95
C GLU A 365 9.47 8.27 -5.46
N THR A 366 8.79 9.13 -4.69
CA THR A 366 8.73 9.03 -3.24
C THR A 366 7.35 8.63 -2.73
N ASP A 367 7.31 7.98 -1.56
CA ASP A 367 6.07 7.69 -0.84
C ASP A 367 5.31 8.99 -0.50
N ALA A 368 6.04 10.06 -0.17
CA ALA A 368 5.47 11.37 0.16
C ALA A 368 4.79 12.04 -1.04
N GLU A 369 5.38 11.98 -2.23
CA GLU A 369 4.75 12.50 -3.46
C GLU A 369 3.48 11.73 -3.79
N LEU A 370 3.54 10.40 -3.75
CA LEU A 370 2.37 9.55 -3.99
C LEU A 370 1.25 9.87 -3.00
N ASP A 371 1.61 9.99 -1.72
CA ASP A 371 0.69 10.30 -0.64
C ASP A 371 0.06 11.70 -0.80
N MET A 372 0.83 12.70 -1.22
CA MET A 372 0.33 14.05 -1.51
C MET A 372 -0.71 14.03 -2.63
N TRP A 373 -0.41 13.40 -3.76
CA TRP A 373 -1.32 13.34 -4.91
C TRP A 373 -2.61 12.58 -4.60
N THR A 374 -2.49 11.45 -3.90
CA THR A 374 -3.65 10.64 -3.50
C THR A 374 -4.48 11.36 -2.44
N THR A 375 -3.85 11.97 -1.43
CA THR A 375 -4.56 12.74 -0.39
C THR A 375 -5.28 13.94 -0.99
N LEU A 376 -4.69 14.65 -1.95
CA LEU A 376 -5.34 15.77 -2.62
C LEU A 376 -6.60 15.31 -3.38
N GLY A 377 -6.49 14.25 -4.19
CA GLY A 377 -7.62 13.74 -4.99
C GLY A 377 -8.75 13.19 -4.12
N LEU A 378 -8.42 12.29 -3.19
CA LEU A 378 -9.40 11.66 -2.31
C LEU A 378 -9.99 12.65 -1.29
N GLY A 379 -9.16 13.57 -0.79
CA GLY A 379 -9.58 14.65 0.10
C GLY A 379 -10.63 15.55 -0.55
N ALA A 380 -10.43 15.95 -1.82
CA ALA A 380 -11.41 16.72 -2.56
C ALA A 380 -12.76 15.99 -2.71
N MET A 381 -12.73 14.68 -2.99
CA MET A 381 -13.94 13.85 -3.06
C MET A 381 -14.67 13.77 -1.72
N LEU A 382 -13.93 13.58 -0.61
CA LEU A 382 -14.49 13.54 0.74
C LEU A 382 -15.15 14.88 1.12
N VAL A 383 -14.49 16.00 0.87
CA VAL A 383 -15.01 17.35 1.16
C VAL A 383 -16.30 17.60 0.38
N ALA A 384 -16.41 17.13 -0.85
CA ALA A 384 -17.63 17.26 -1.64
C ALA A 384 -18.76 16.33 -1.14
N ASN A 385 -18.43 15.09 -0.78
CA ASN A 385 -19.44 14.06 -0.55
C ASN A 385 -19.93 13.96 0.91
N ILE A 386 -19.11 14.27 1.91
CA ILE A 386 -19.52 14.25 3.33
C ILE A 386 -20.72 15.17 3.61
N PRO A 387 -20.74 16.43 3.13
CA PRO A 387 -21.91 17.31 3.32
C PRO A 387 -23.18 16.73 2.68
N ILE A 388 -23.06 16.11 1.50
CA ILE A 388 -24.17 15.47 0.81
C ILE A 388 -24.72 14.32 1.68
N MET A 389 -23.84 13.48 2.24
CA MET A 389 -24.23 12.40 3.14
C MET A 389 -24.93 12.91 4.40
N TRP A 390 -24.48 14.02 4.99
CA TRP A 390 -25.14 14.62 6.14
C TRP A 390 -26.52 15.18 5.80
N VAL A 391 -26.65 15.91 4.69
CA VAL A 391 -27.93 16.50 4.27
C VAL A 391 -28.95 15.42 3.89
N TYR A 392 -28.53 14.40 3.15
CA TYR A 392 -29.43 13.34 2.67
C TYR A 392 -29.51 12.11 3.59
N GLY A 393 -28.68 12.05 4.63
CA GLY A 393 -28.64 10.95 5.61
C GLY A 393 -30.02 10.64 6.21
N PRO A 394 -30.79 11.63 6.70
CA PRO A 394 -32.14 11.38 7.21
C PRO A 394 -33.08 10.76 6.18
N LYS A 395 -32.98 11.16 4.91
CA LYS A 395 -33.78 10.61 3.81
C LYS A 395 -33.38 9.17 3.51
N ALA A 396 -32.08 8.87 3.47
CA ALA A 396 -31.57 7.52 3.29
C ALA A 396 -32.01 6.60 4.43
N MET A 397 -31.92 7.06 5.68
CA MET A 397 -32.38 6.31 6.85
C MET A 397 -33.89 6.08 6.83
N ARG A 398 -34.70 7.05 6.41
CA ARG A 398 -36.14 6.85 6.27
C ARG A 398 -36.46 5.77 5.22
N ALA A 399 -35.80 5.82 4.06
CA ALA A 399 -35.94 4.80 3.03
C ALA A 399 -35.52 3.40 3.53
N TYR A 400 -34.42 3.33 4.30
CA TYR A 400 -33.97 2.09 4.94
C TYR A 400 -35.02 1.50 5.88
N HIS A 401 -35.56 2.30 6.80
CA HIS A 401 -36.58 1.83 7.74
C HIS A 401 -37.87 1.40 7.02
N GLU A 402 -38.27 2.11 5.96
CA GLU A 402 -39.42 1.72 5.14
C GLU A 402 -39.19 0.36 4.47
N TYR A 403 -38.02 0.16 3.84
CA TYR A 403 -37.64 -1.08 3.20
C TYR A 403 -37.60 -2.26 4.19
N ILE A 404 -36.95 -2.09 5.36
CA ILE A 404 -36.90 -3.12 6.40
C ILE A 404 -38.31 -3.41 6.95
N GLY A 405 -39.16 -2.39 7.07
CA GLY A 405 -40.56 -2.57 7.43
C GLY A 405 -41.31 -3.45 6.42
N LYS A 406 -41.19 -3.15 5.12
CA LYS A 406 -41.76 -3.96 4.03
C LYS A 406 -41.24 -5.40 4.05
N LEU A 407 -39.95 -5.58 4.33
CA LEU A 407 -39.30 -6.90 4.44
C LEU A 407 -39.89 -7.73 5.57
N LYS A 408 -40.00 -7.13 6.76
CA LYS A 408 -40.58 -7.80 7.94
C LYS A 408 -42.06 -8.15 7.77
N ARG A 409 -42.80 -7.37 6.97
CA ARG A 409 -44.21 -7.64 6.63
C ARG A 409 -44.39 -8.66 5.49
N GLY A 410 -43.30 -9.13 4.86
CA GLY A 410 -43.38 -10.06 3.75
C GLY A 410 -43.97 -9.46 2.46
N GLU A 411 -43.94 -8.13 2.33
CA GLU A 411 -44.55 -7.42 1.19
C GLU A 411 -43.74 -7.55 -0.11
N PHE A 412 -42.49 -8.00 -0.01
CA PHE A 412 -41.71 -8.35 -1.19
C PHE A 412 -42.18 -9.70 -1.71
N LYS A 413 -42.78 -9.69 -2.90
CA LYS A 413 -43.02 -10.93 -3.65
C LYS A 413 -41.67 -11.66 -3.77
N GLN A 414 -41.60 -12.90 -3.29
CA GLN A 414 -40.54 -13.82 -3.73
C GLN A 414 -40.60 -13.83 -5.25
N ASN A 415 -39.51 -13.42 -5.91
CA ASN A 415 -39.42 -13.59 -7.35
C ASN A 415 -39.47 -15.10 -7.60
N SER A 416 -40.62 -15.58 -8.09
CA SER A 416 -40.70 -16.78 -8.88
C SER A 416 -39.95 -16.52 -10.19
N GLU A 417 -38.96 -17.39 -10.46
CA GLU A 417 -38.16 -17.54 -11.69
C GLU A 417 -37.02 -16.53 -11.94
#